data_AF-A0A6G3PRC8-F1
#
_entry.id   AF-A0A6G3PRC8-F1
#
_cell.length_a   1.000
_cell.length_b   1.000
_cell.length_c   1.000
_cell.angle_alpha   90.00
_cell.angle_beta   90.00
_cell.angle_gamma   90.00
#
_symmetry.space_group_name_H-M   'P 1'
#
loop_
_entity.id
_entity.type
_entity.pdbx_description
1 polymer ?
#
loop_
_entity_poly.entity_id
_entity_poly.type
_entity_poly.pdbx_seq_one_letter_code
_entity_poly.pdbx_strand_id
1 'polypeptide(L)'
;VGFDTTMNPAVVAVLAAQACRLFPFLRDVHLIRAYRGFRPYCPDHLPVVGPDPRVPGVLHACGHEGAGIGLAPGTGALVTAHLLGRPWRGADPAAHTGLLPDRFLTTGGVPT
;
A
#
# COMPACT_ATOMS: atom_id res chain seq x y z
N VAL A 1 -1.49 15.29 -8.42
CA VAL A 1 -1.44 13.81 -8.22
C VAL A 1 -0.45 13.24 -9.21
N GLY A 2 0.44 12.36 -8.77
CA GLY A 2 1.58 11.87 -9.54
C GLY A 2 2.84 11.75 -8.69
N PHE A 3 3.99 11.65 -9.33
CA PHE A 3 5.29 11.47 -8.66
C PHE A 3 5.98 12.79 -8.32
N ASP A 4 5.20 13.83 -7.97
CA ASP A 4 5.75 15.12 -7.58
C ASP A 4 6.51 15.01 -6.25
N THR A 5 7.78 15.41 -6.30
CA THR A 5 8.70 15.43 -5.15
C THR A 5 8.98 16.85 -4.67
N THR A 6 8.08 17.79 -4.88
CA THR A 6 8.12 19.10 -4.24
C THR A 6 7.41 19.05 -2.88
N MET A 7 7.86 19.83 -1.91
CA MET A 7 7.16 19.99 -0.63
C MET A 7 6.23 21.18 -0.78
N ASN A 8 4.93 21.01 -0.52
CA ASN A 8 3.98 22.11 -0.57
C ASN A 8 3.73 22.66 0.85
N PRO A 9 4.26 23.86 1.20
CA PRO A 9 4.09 24.42 2.54
C PRO A 9 2.63 24.72 2.89
N ALA A 10 1.77 24.96 1.91
CA ALA A 10 0.34 25.19 2.16
C ALA A 10 -0.34 23.93 2.72
N VAL A 11 0.03 22.74 2.24
CA VAL A 11 -0.47 21.46 2.78
C VAL A 11 0.00 21.27 4.21
N VAL A 12 1.27 21.57 4.50
CA VAL A 12 1.82 21.48 5.87
C VAL A 12 1.09 22.43 6.82
N ALA A 13 0.81 23.67 6.39
CA ALA A 13 0.07 24.65 7.17
C ALA A 13 -1.36 24.17 7.50
N VAL A 14 -2.06 23.57 6.53
CA VAL A 14 -3.40 23.00 6.74
C VAL A 14 -3.36 21.85 7.76
N LEU A 15 -2.41 20.92 7.62
CA LEU A 15 -2.24 19.81 8.56
C LEU A 15 -1.92 20.31 9.99
N ALA A 16 -1.06 21.33 10.11
CA ALA A 16 -0.74 21.94 11.40
C ALA A 16 -1.96 22.61 12.05
N ALA A 17 -2.75 23.35 11.27
CA ALA A 17 -3.99 23.96 11.76
C ALA A 17 -5.01 22.92 12.23
N GLN A 18 -5.16 21.81 11.49
CA GLN A 18 -6.02 20.69 11.88
C GLN A 18 -5.53 20.01 13.17
N ALA A 19 -4.22 19.77 13.30
CA ALA A 19 -3.62 19.21 14.50
C ALA A 19 -3.84 20.13 15.72
N CYS A 20 -3.64 21.45 15.58
CA CYS A 20 -3.87 22.41 16.66
C CYS A 20 -5.35 22.53 17.08
N ARG A 21 -6.29 22.20 16.19
CA ARG A 21 -7.72 22.12 16.54
C ARG A 21 -8.02 20.92 17.43
N LEU A 22 -7.38 19.78 17.18
CA LEU A 22 -7.54 18.57 18.01
C LEU A 22 -6.71 18.64 19.30
N PHE A 23 -5.51 19.21 19.21
CA PHE A 23 -4.52 19.26 20.28
C PHE A 23 -4.00 20.70 20.44
N PRO A 24 -4.71 21.56 21.20
CA PRO A 24 -4.40 22.99 21.30
C PRO A 24 -2.99 23.35 21.76
N PHE A 25 -2.36 22.49 22.58
CA PHE A 25 -1.00 22.71 23.06
C PHE A 25 0.05 22.70 21.93
N LEU A 26 -0.28 22.13 20.76
CA LEU A 26 0.62 22.12 19.60
C LEU A 26 0.81 23.51 18.97
N ARG A 27 0.07 24.55 19.39
CA ARG A 27 0.29 25.92 18.93
C ARG A 27 1.61 26.51 19.42
N ASP A 28 2.09 26.03 20.56
CA ASP A 28 3.24 26.60 21.27
C ASP A 28 4.50 25.71 21.13
N VAL A 29 4.49 24.75 20.20
CA VAL A 29 5.63 23.84 19.95
C VAL A 29 6.29 24.12 18.60
N HIS A 30 7.60 23.87 18.51
CA HIS A 30 8.34 24.00 17.26
C HIS A 30 8.20 22.76 16.37
N LEU A 31 7.87 22.98 15.10
CA LEU A 31 7.93 21.94 14.08
C LEU A 31 9.39 21.62 13.74
N ILE A 32 9.83 20.40 14.05
CA ILE A 32 11.22 19.96 13.81
C ILE A 32 11.45 19.62 12.34
N ARG A 33 10.51 18.90 11.71
CA ARG A 33 10.56 18.54 10.28
C ARG A 33 9.18 18.23 9.71
N ALA A 34 9.07 18.33 8.40
CA ALA A 34 8.00 17.73 7.61
C ALA A 34 8.61 16.76 6.59
N TYR A 35 7.93 15.66 6.32
CA TYR A 35 8.31 14.72 5.28
C TYR A 35 7.09 14.32 4.47
N ARG A 36 7.33 13.75 3.30
CA ARG A 36 6.31 13.19 2.42
C ARG A 36 6.81 11.85 1.88
N GLY A 37 5.88 11.06 1.37
CA GLY A 37 6.18 9.82 0.68
C GLY A 37 5.02 9.41 -0.20
N PHE A 38 5.31 8.59 -1.21
CA PHE A 38 4.27 8.00 -2.05
C PHE A 38 3.60 6.85 -1.30
N ARG A 39 2.27 6.81 -1.37
CA ARG A 39 1.48 5.69 -0.87
C ARG A 39 1.03 4.88 -2.08
N PRO A 40 1.67 3.72 -2.37
CA PRO A 40 1.22 2.88 -3.46
C PRO A 40 -0.10 2.22 -3.05
N TYR A 41 -1.19 2.52 -3.75
CA TYR A 41 -2.50 1.94 -3.47
C TYR A 41 -3.09 1.34 -4.74
N CYS A 42 -3.94 0.33 -4.56
CA CYS A 42 -4.76 -0.23 -5.63
C CYS A 42 -6.18 0.34 -5.54
N PRO A 43 -6.96 0.36 -6.65
CA PRO A 43 -8.31 0.95 -6.66
C PRO A 43 -9.29 0.37 -5.63
N ASP A 44 -9.07 -0.87 -5.20
CA ASP A 44 -9.89 -1.56 -4.19
C ASP A 44 -9.34 -1.44 -2.76
N HIS A 45 -8.27 -0.66 -2.56
CA HIS A 45 -7.57 -0.46 -1.29
C HIS A 45 -6.98 -1.74 -0.65
N LEU A 46 -6.91 -2.85 -1.39
CA LEU A 46 -6.22 -4.08 -0.97
C LEU A 46 -4.81 -4.15 -1.59
N PRO A 47 -3.82 -4.73 -0.91
CA PRO A 47 -2.52 -4.96 -1.53
C PRO A 47 -2.61 -6.05 -2.60
N VAL A 48 -1.66 -6.05 -3.52
CA VAL A 48 -1.46 -7.11 -4.52
C VAL A 48 -0.29 -7.97 -4.07
N VAL A 49 -0.58 -9.22 -3.70
CA VAL A 49 0.40 -10.19 -3.21
C VAL A 49 0.14 -11.55 -3.85
N GLY A 50 1.05 -12.01 -4.69
CA GLY A 50 0.90 -13.29 -5.39
C GLY A 50 1.56 -13.31 -6.77
N PRO A 51 1.57 -14.48 -7.44
CA PRO A 51 2.23 -14.66 -8.72
C PRO A 51 1.53 -13.86 -9.83
N ASP A 52 2.30 -13.31 -10.78
CA ASP A 52 1.72 -12.73 -11.99
C ASP A 52 1.21 -13.88 -12.90
N PRO A 53 -0.06 -13.87 -13.32
CA PRO A 53 -0.62 -14.95 -14.14
C PRO A 53 -0.13 -14.91 -15.59
N ARG A 54 0.46 -13.80 -16.04
CA ARG A 54 0.95 -13.62 -17.43
C ARG A 54 2.44 -13.89 -17.56
N VAL A 55 3.21 -13.75 -16.48
CA VAL A 55 4.68 -13.86 -16.50
C VAL A 55 5.16 -14.88 -15.45
N PRO A 56 5.48 -16.12 -15.86
CA PRO A 56 5.98 -17.14 -14.95
C PRO A 56 7.22 -16.67 -14.17
N GLY A 57 7.23 -16.92 -12.86
CA GLY A 57 8.33 -16.55 -11.97
C GLY A 57 8.28 -15.12 -11.42
N VAL A 58 7.36 -14.27 -11.86
CA VAL A 58 7.14 -12.94 -11.27
C VAL A 58 6.16 -13.02 -10.09
N LEU A 59 6.50 -12.37 -8.99
CA LEU A 59 5.67 -12.23 -7.79
C LEU A 59 5.47 -10.75 -7.47
N HIS A 60 4.22 -10.39 -7.18
CA HIS A 60 3.83 -9.08 -6.70
C HIS A 60 3.77 -9.05 -5.18
N ALA A 61 4.16 -7.91 -4.59
CA ALA A 61 4.05 -7.59 -3.17
C ALA A 61 3.99 -6.06 -3.00
N CYS A 62 2.89 -5.45 -3.46
CA CYS A 62 2.76 -3.99 -3.56
C CYS A 62 1.33 -3.52 -3.22
N GLY A 63 1.10 -2.20 -3.28
CA GLY A 63 -0.26 -1.64 -3.14
C GLY A 63 -0.76 -1.49 -1.70
N HIS A 64 0.10 -1.63 -0.68
CA HIS A 64 -0.28 -1.62 0.74
C HIS A 64 -0.70 -0.26 1.32
N GLU A 65 -0.71 0.80 0.53
CA GLU A 65 -1.16 2.14 0.90
C GLU A 65 -0.51 2.62 2.21
N GLY A 66 -1.28 3.00 3.23
CA GLY A 66 -0.81 3.38 4.56
C GLY A 66 -0.59 2.22 5.52
N ALA A 67 -1.01 1.00 5.17
CA ALA A 67 -1.00 -0.17 6.05
C ALA A 67 0.24 -1.05 5.90
N GLY A 68 1.14 -0.74 4.96
CA GLY A 68 2.29 -1.59 4.59
C GLY A 68 3.19 -2.01 5.74
N ILE A 69 3.44 -1.14 6.73
CA ILE A 69 4.28 -1.49 7.89
C ILE A 69 3.62 -2.60 8.71
N GLY A 70 2.33 -2.48 9.01
CA GLY A 70 1.59 -3.48 9.79
C GLY A 70 1.39 -4.80 9.02
N LEU A 71 1.22 -4.71 7.70
CA LEU A 71 0.97 -5.87 6.84
C LEU A 71 2.25 -6.58 6.36
N ALA A 72 3.43 -6.00 6.56
CA ALA A 72 4.70 -6.54 6.06
C ALA A 72 4.98 -7.99 6.51
N PRO A 73 4.80 -8.38 7.80
CA PRO A 73 5.06 -9.76 8.22
C PRO A 73 4.15 -10.78 7.52
N GLY A 74 2.85 -10.47 7.41
CA GLY A 74 1.88 -11.33 6.73
C GLY A 74 2.17 -11.43 5.24
N THR A 75 2.52 -10.31 4.60
CA THR A 75 2.94 -10.27 3.19
C THR A 75 4.18 -11.13 2.96
N GLY A 76 5.20 -11.02 3.81
CA GLY A 76 6.42 -11.83 3.71
C GLY A 76 6.16 -13.32 3.85
N ALA A 77 5.29 -13.72 4.79
CA ALA A 77 4.87 -15.11 4.94
C ALA A 77 4.13 -15.62 3.69
N LEU A 78 3.27 -14.79 3.09
CA LEU A 78 2.53 -15.16 1.89
C LEU A 78 3.43 -15.29 0.66
N VAL A 79 4.35 -14.33 0.45
CA VAL A 79 5.37 -14.41 -0.60
C VAL A 79 6.23 -15.67 -0.44
N THR A 80 6.63 -15.99 0.78
CA THR A 80 7.40 -17.21 1.09
C THR A 80 6.61 -18.48 0.74
N ALA A 81 5.31 -18.51 1.05
CA ALA A 81 4.44 -19.63 0.70
C ALA A 81 4.39 -19.84 -0.82
N HIS A 82 4.22 -18.77 -1.59
CA HIS A 82 4.24 -18.82 -3.06
C HIS A 82 5.59 -19.29 -3.61
N LEU A 83 6.71 -18.76 -3.10
CA LEU A 83 8.06 -19.14 -3.54
C LEU A 83 8.38 -20.62 -3.28
N LEU A 84 7.91 -21.16 -2.16
CA LEU A 84 8.18 -22.55 -1.76
C LEU A 84 7.12 -23.55 -2.23
N GLY A 85 6.08 -23.10 -2.96
CA GLY A 85 4.95 -23.94 -3.35
C GLY A 85 4.17 -24.50 -2.16
N ARG A 86 4.13 -23.77 -1.04
CA ARG A 86 3.47 -24.19 0.20
C ARG A 86 2.09 -23.57 0.31
N PRO A 87 1.11 -24.26 0.93
CA PRO A 87 -0.19 -23.66 1.20
C PRO A 87 -0.04 -22.46 2.16
N TRP A 88 -0.80 -21.41 1.90
CA TRP A 88 -0.98 -20.30 2.84
C TRP A 88 -1.64 -20.82 4.13
N ARG A 89 -1.11 -20.44 5.29
CA ARG A 89 -1.58 -20.88 6.62
C ARG A 89 -2.07 -19.73 7.51
N GLY A 90 -2.21 -18.52 6.97
CA GLY A 90 -2.76 -17.39 7.71
C GLY A 90 -4.30 -17.32 7.61
N ALA A 91 -4.84 -16.11 7.78
CA ALA A 91 -6.30 -15.87 7.79
C ALA A 91 -7.00 -16.30 6.47
N ASP A 92 -8.33 -16.43 6.58
CA ASP A 92 -9.36 -16.81 5.59
C ASP A 92 -8.87 -16.97 4.13
N PRO A 93 -9.02 -18.18 3.52
CA PRO A 93 -8.75 -18.40 2.10
C PRO A 93 -9.42 -17.41 1.14
N ALA A 94 -10.62 -16.91 1.46
CA ALA A 94 -11.28 -15.89 0.63
C ALA A 94 -10.52 -14.55 0.66
N ALA A 95 -9.93 -14.21 1.81
CA ALA A 95 -9.06 -13.05 1.94
C ALA A 95 -7.80 -13.21 1.09
N HIS A 96 -7.25 -14.42 0.96
CA HIS A 96 -6.09 -14.69 0.09
C HIS A 96 -6.40 -14.43 -1.39
N THR A 97 -7.54 -14.91 -1.90
CA THR A 97 -7.94 -14.65 -3.31
C THR A 97 -8.12 -13.16 -3.60
N GLY A 98 -8.56 -12.38 -2.62
CA GLY A 98 -8.67 -10.92 -2.73
C GLY A 98 -7.32 -10.19 -2.84
N LEU A 99 -6.19 -10.88 -2.61
CA LEU A 99 -4.85 -10.32 -2.72
C LEU A 99 -4.16 -10.66 -4.05
N LEU A 100 -4.67 -11.61 -4.83
CA LEU A 100 -4.01 -12.06 -6.06
C LEU A 100 -4.07 -10.98 -7.16
N PRO A 101 -3.06 -10.90 -8.06
CA PRO A 101 -3.04 -9.91 -9.15
C PRO A 101 -4.19 -10.05 -10.15
N ASP A 102 -4.66 -11.27 -10.38
CA ASP A 102 -5.69 -11.63 -11.35
C ASP A 102 -6.99 -10.87 -11.16
N ARG A 103 -7.26 -10.38 -9.95
CA ARG A 103 -8.47 -9.61 -9.64
C ARG A 103 -8.59 -8.29 -10.42
N PHE A 104 -7.48 -7.77 -10.96
CA PHE A 104 -7.47 -6.58 -11.83
C PHE A 104 -7.37 -6.91 -13.31
N LEU A 105 -7.22 -8.18 -13.67
CA LEU A 105 -7.15 -8.59 -15.06
C LEU A 105 -8.57 -8.91 -15.52
N THR A 106 -9.14 -8.04 -16.35
CA THR A 106 -10.33 -8.39 -17.11
C THR A 106 -9.96 -9.45 -18.15
N THR A 107 -10.78 -10.48 -18.27
CA THR A 107 -10.67 -11.49 -19.32
C THR A 107 -10.92 -10.83 -20.68
N GLY A 108 -9.85 -10.47 -21.41
CA GLY A 108 -9.92 -10.13 -22.83
C GLY A 108 -9.71 -8.64 -23.15
N GLY A 109 -8.49 -8.28 -23.51
CA GLY A 109 -8.19 -7.00 -24.14
C GLY A 109 -6.69 -6.72 -24.17
N VAL A 110 -6.04 -7.09 -25.27
CA VAL A 110 -4.70 -6.57 -25.61
C VAL A 110 -4.85 -5.07 -25.88
N PRO A 111 -4.16 -4.16 -25.17
CA PRO A 111 -4.10 -2.77 -25.59
C PRO A 111 -3.16 -2.66 -26.79
N THR A 112 -3.67 -2.11 -27.89
CA THR A 112 -2.90 -1.62 -29.05
C THR A 112 -1.92 -0.53 -28.66
#